data_AF-A0A7X7EQY9-F1
#
_entry.id   AF-A0A7X7EQY9-F1
#
_cell.length_a   1.000
_cell.length_b   1.000
_cell.length_c   1.000
_cell.angle_alpha   90.00
_cell.angle_beta   90.00
_cell.angle_gamma   90.00
#
_symmetry.space_group_name_H-M   'P 1'
#
loop_
_entity.id
_entity.type
_entity.pdbx_description
1 polymer ?
#
loop_
_entity_poly.entity_id
_entity_poly.type
_entity_poly.pdbx_seq_one_letter_code
_entity_poly.pdbx_strand_id
1 'polypeptide(L)' 'MGTSLKEIASRIGVSHATVSMALRDNPEISSARREQIKKVAHEMGYKPNLLSRGL' A
#
# COMPACT_ATOMS: atom_id res chain seq x y z
N MET A 1 8.44 7.24 -14.38
CA MET A 1 7.63 6.02 -14.17
C MET A 1 7.19 6.03 -12.71
N GLY A 2 5.94 6.41 -12.43
CA GLY A 2 5.44 6.59 -11.07
C GLY A 2 5.03 5.26 -10.45
N THR A 3 5.63 4.91 -9.31
CA THR A 3 5.24 3.75 -8.51
C THR A 3 3.76 3.86 -8.16
N SER A 4 2.92 3.00 -8.76
CA SER A 4 1.47 3.02 -8.58
C SER A 4 1.01 1.87 -7.67
N LEU A 5 -0.17 1.97 -7.07
CA LEU A 5 -0.77 0.90 -6.26
C LEU A 5 -0.77 -0.45 -6.98
N LYS A 6 -1.01 -0.42 -8.30
CA LYS A 6 -1.01 -1.59 -9.18
C LYS A 6 0.36 -2.29 -9.26
N GLU A 7 1.46 -1.54 -9.17
CA GLU A 7 2.81 -2.10 -9.19
C GLU A 7 3.12 -2.83 -7.88
N ILE A 8 2.76 -2.21 -6.74
CA ILE A 8 2.89 -2.85 -5.42
C ILE A 8 2.04 -4.11 -5.36
N ALA A 9 0.81 -4.03 -5.87
CA ALA A 9 -0.13 -5.14 -5.92
C ALA A 9 0.44 -6.31 -6.73
N SER A 10 0.97 -6.03 -7.93
CA SER A 10 1.59 -7.05 -8.80
C SER A 10 2.84 -7.67 -8.17
N ARG A 11 3.64 -6.88 -7.44
CA ARG A 11 4.87 -7.36 -6.80
C ARG A 11 4.63 -8.31 -5.63
N ILE A 12 3.54 -8.11 -4.90
CA ILE A 12 3.15 -8.93 -3.74
C ILE A 12 2.19 -10.06 -4.16
N GLY A 13 1.66 -10.01 -5.39
CA GLY A 13 0.66 -10.95 -5.88
C GLY A 13 -0.71 -10.74 -5.24
N VAL A 14 -1.10 -9.48 -5.00
CA VAL A 14 -2.40 -9.11 -4.44
C VAL A 14 -3.14 -8.16 -5.39
N SER A 15 -4.42 -7.93 -5.15
CA SER A 15 -5.20 -6.95 -5.90
C SER A 15 -4.89 -5.53 -5.45
N HIS A 16 -5.03 -4.55 -6.36
CA HIS A 16 -4.90 -3.12 -5.99
C HIS A 16 -5.89 -2.72 -4.88
N ALA A 17 -7.07 -3.36 -4.82
CA ALA A 17 -8.03 -3.23 -3.73
C ALA A 17 -7.43 -3.67 -2.40
N THR A 18 -6.72 -4.81 -2.37
CA THR A 18 -6.00 -5.30 -1.19
C THR A 18 -4.94 -4.33 -0.71
N VAL A 19 -4.16 -3.73 -1.62
CA VAL A 19 -3.18 -2.70 -1.26
C VAL A 19 -3.87 -1.46 -0.70
N SER A 20 -4.97 -1.00 -1.31
CA SER A 20 -5.75 0.14 -0.83
C SER A 20 -6.34 -0.12 0.57
N MET A 21 -6.91 -1.29 0.79
CA MET A 21 -7.44 -1.73 2.08
C MET A 21 -6.34 -1.84 3.14
N ALA A 22 -5.16 -2.35 2.78
CA ALA A 22 -4.03 -2.47 3.68
C ALA A 22 -3.48 -1.10 4.11
N LEU A 23 -3.42 -0.14 3.18
CA LEU A 23 -3.02 1.23 3.47
C LEU A 23 -4.05 1.97 4.34
N ARG A 24 -5.34 1.60 4.24
CA ARG A 24 -6.43 2.11 5.08
C ARG A 24 -6.58 1.41 6.42
N ASP A 25 -5.68 0.50 6.77
CA ASP A 25 -5.75 -0.28 8.01
C ASP A 25 -7.05 -1.11 8.14
N ASN A 26 -7.58 -1.61 7.01
CA ASN A 26 -8.79 -2.41 7.01
C ASN A 26 -8.59 -3.72 7.82
N PRO A 27 -9.46 -4.05 8.80
CA PRO A 27 -9.39 -5.28 9.58
C PRO A 27 -9.52 -6.56 8.76
N GLU A 28 -10.06 -6.51 7.54
CA GLU A 28 -10.15 -7.67 6.64
C GLU A 28 -8.77 -8.18 6.18
N ILE A 29 -7.73 -7.35 6.32
CA ILE A 29 -6.35 -7.73 5.96
C ILE A 29 -5.56 -8.01 7.21
N SER A 30 -5.02 -9.23 7.27
CA SER A 30 -4.12 -9.67 8.33
C SER A 30 -2.93 -8.72 8.49
N SER A 31 -2.59 -8.42 9.74
CA SER A 31 -1.52 -7.50 10.13
C SER A 31 -0.20 -7.80 9.42
N ALA A 32 0.17 -9.08 9.33
CA ALA A 32 1.39 -9.52 8.64
C ALA A 32 1.41 -9.08 7.16
N ARG A 33 0.28 -9.21 6.46
CA ARG A 33 0.16 -8.82 5.05
C ARG A 33 0.13 -7.31 4.90
N ARG A 34 -0.50 -6.61 5.83
CA ARG A 34 -0.53 -5.14 5.91
C ARG A 34 0.88 -4.57 6.06
N GLU A 35 1.67 -5.11 6.98
CA GLU A 35 3.07 -4.72 7.18
C GLU A 35 3.92 -5.01 5.95
N GLN A 36 3.75 -6.19 5.33
CA GLN A 36 4.47 -6.52 4.10
C GLN A 36 4.16 -5.53 2.98
N ILE A 37 2.89 -5.15 2.80
CA ILE A 37 2.46 -4.15 1.82
C ILE A 37 3.04 -2.77 2.14
N LYS A 38 2.97 -2.33 3.41
CA LYS A 38 3.55 -1.05 3.85
C LYS A 38 5.06 -1.01 3.63
N LYS A 39 5.77 -2.12 3.91
CA LYS A 39 7.22 -2.25 3.72
C LYS A 39 7.60 -2.16 2.24
N VAL A 40 6.94 -2.93 1.37
CA VAL A 40 7.20 -2.89 -0.08
C VAL A 40 6.83 -1.52 -0.66
N ALA A 41 5.72 -0.93 -0.24
CA ALA A 41 5.35 0.42 -0.61
C ALA A 41 6.46 1.43 -0.24
N HIS A 42 6.96 1.38 0.99
CA HIS A 42 8.04 2.23 1.47
C HIS A 42 9.35 2.02 0.68
N GLU A 43 9.75 0.77 0.45
CA GLU A 43 10.94 0.39 -0.33
C GLU A 43 10.86 0.89 -1.79
N MET A 44 9.67 0.85 -2.39
CA MET A 44 9.46 1.33 -3.76
C MET A 44 9.26 2.86 -3.85
N GLY A 45 9.44 3.59 -2.74
CA GLY A 45 9.22 5.03 -2.67
C GLY A 45 7.76 5.43 -2.86
N TYR A 46 6.83 4.48 -2.74
CA TYR A 46 5.40 4.77 -2.71
C TYR A 46 5.09 5.42 -1.37
N LYS A 47 5.06 6.75 -1.39
CA LYS A 47 4.46 7.53 -0.33
C LYS A 47 2.96 7.52 -0.59
N PRO A 48 2.14 6.77 0.18
CA PRO A 48 0.72 7.12 0.23
C PRO A 48 0.71 8.61 0.58
N ASN A 49 -0.07 9.39 -0.15
CA ASN A 49 -0.08 10.84 0.00
C ASN A 49 -0.59 11.23 1.40
N LEU A 50 0.29 11.11 2.40
CA LEU A 50 0.10 11.57 3.77
C LEU A 50 0.12 13.10 3.83
N LEU A 51 0.43 13.77 2.70
CA LEU A 51 0.37 15.22 2.52
C LEU A 51 -1.02 15.76 2.12
N SER A 52 -2.08 14.96 2.05
CA SER A 52 -3.45 15.51 2.01
C SER A 52 -4.09 15.51 3.39
N ARG A 53 -3.41 16.09 4.39
CA ARG A 53 -4.05 16.58 5.61
C ARG A 53 -3.35 17.87 6.05
N GLY A 54 -3.98 18.98 5.70
CA GLY A 54 -3.86 20.24 6.44
C GLY A 54 -2.84 21.23 5.91
N LEU A 55 -3.37 22.21 5.16
CA LEU A 55 -3.00 23.63 5.06
C LEU A 55 -1.53 23.99 4.81
#